data_AF-A4HTF5-F1
#
_entry.id   AF-A4HTF5-F1
#
_cell.length_a   1.000
_cell.length_b   1.000
_cell.length_c   1.000
_cell.angle_alpha   90.00
_cell.angle_beta   90.00
_cell.angle_gamma   90.00
#
_symmetry.space_group_name_H-M   'P 1'
#
loop_
_entity.id
_entity.type
_entity.pdbx_description
1 polymer ?
#
loop_
_entity_poly.entity_id
_entity_poly.type
_entity_poly.pdbx_seq_one_letter_code
_entity_poly.pdbx_strand_id
1 'polypeptide(L)' 'MASIKELNDRLTKQPYVSGYTPSADDAKLFNEIFGDNVNVVQWAARMATYYPSERSKMKPIPVESEDSSEIDYDD' A
#
# COMPACT_ATOMS: atom_id res chain seq x y z
N MET A 1 17.23 8.55 -6.85
CA MET A 1 15.90 8.21 -6.29
C MET A 1 16.15 7.56 -4.95
N ALA A 2 15.57 8.07 -3.86
CA ALA A 2 15.57 7.30 -2.63
C ALA A 2 14.63 6.11 -2.81
N SER A 3 15.07 4.92 -2.42
CA SER A 3 14.20 3.76 -2.37
C SER A 3 13.12 3.97 -1.31
N ILE A 4 11.97 3.29 -1.46
CA ILE A 4 10.92 3.28 -0.44
C ILE A 4 11.50 2.81 0.91
N LYS A 5 12.48 1.89 0.90
CA LYS A 5 13.17 1.44 2.11
C LYS A 5 13.94 2.57 2.79
N GLU A 6 14.76 3.32 2.05
CA GLU A 6 15.53 4.44 2.62
C GLU A 6 14.62 5.55 3.15
N LEU A 7 13.52 5.84 2.43
CA LEU A 7 12.52 6.78 2.91
C LEU A 7 11.86 6.27 4.21
N ASN A 8 11.48 4.99 4.28
CA ASN A 8 10.94 4.39 5.49
C ASN A 8 11.90 4.52 6.67
N ASP A 9 13.18 4.18 6.47
CA ASP A 9 14.21 4.29 7.49
C ASP A 9 14.38 5.75 7.98
N ARG A 10 14.30 6.73 7.08
CA ARG A 10 14.33 8.17 7.43
C ARG A 10 13.10 8.60 8.23
N LEU A 11 11.92 8.18 7.80
CA LEU A 11 10.64 8.57 8.41
C LEU A 11 10.40 7.92 9.79
N THR A 12 11.17 6.91 10.17
CA THR A 12 11.18 6.42 11.56
C THR A 12 11.73 7.43 12.57
N LYS A 13 12.56 8.39 12.12
CA LYS A 13 13.23 9.37 13.00
C LYS A 13 12.43 10.66 13.15
N GLN A 14 11.69 11.03 12.10
CA GLN A 14 10.90 12.25 12.03
C GLN A 14 9.81 12.10 10.96
N PRO A 15 8.65 12.77 11.10
CA PRO A 15 7.49 12.51 10.26
C PRO A 15 7.64 13.03 8.82
N TYR A 16 8.63 13.88 8.53
CA TYR A 16 8.89 14.44 7.21
C TYR A 16 10.37 14.32 6.85
N VAL A 17 10.66 14.41 5.56
CA VAL A 17 12.00 14.32 4.99
C VAL A 17 12.94 15.28 5.72
N SER A 18 12.58 16.55 5.90
CA SER A 18 13.49 17.57 6.45
C SER A 18 13.15 18.08 7.86
N GLY A 19 12.23 17.42 8.58
CA GLY A 19 11.95 17.75 9.98
C GLY A 19 10.59 17.28 10.48
N TYR A 20 9.96 18.11 11.32
CA TYR A 20 8.62 17.88 11.90
C TYR A 20 7.50 18.63 11.17
N THR A 21 7.82 19.33 10.08
CA THR A 21 6.87 19.99 9.19
C THR A 21 7.17 19.61 7.73
N PRO A 22 6.14 19.50 6.86
CA PRO A 22 6.36 19.26 5.44
C PRO A 22 7.26 20.33 4.81
N SER A 23 8.07 19.91 3.83
CA SER A 23 9.00 20.78 3.11
C SER A 23 8.95 20.56 1.59
N ALA A 24 9.69 21.37 0.84
CA ALA A 24 9.85 21.17 -0.60
C ALA A 24 10.53 19.82 -0.94
N ASP A 25 11.38 19.30 -0.05
CA ASP A 25 12.01 17.99 -0.23
C ASP A 25 10.99 16.85 -0.13
N ASP A 26 10.01 16.98 0.76
CA ASP A 26 8.88 16.05 0.86
C ASP A 26 8.07 16.04 -0.44
N ALA A 27 7.72 17.22 -0.97
CA ALA A 27 6.95 17.34 -2.20
C ALA A 27 7.71 16.77 -3.41
N LYS A 28 9.01 17.04 -3.51
CA LYS A 28 9.88 16.50 -4.56
C LYS A 28 9.94 14.98 -4.49
N LEU A 29 10.22 14.43 -3.31
CA LEU A 29 10.36 12.99 -3.14
C LEU A 29 9.03 12.26 -3.32
N PHE A 30 7.93 12.86 -2.86
CA PHE A 30 6.58 12.36 -3.11
C PHE A 30 6.30 12.24 -4.61
N ASN A 31 6.64 13.27 -5.39
CA ASN A 31 6.48 13.25 -6.84
C ASN A 31 7.43 12.25 -7.52
N GLU A 32 8.66 12.08 -7.02
CA GLU A 32 9.58 11.05 -7.53
C GLU A 32 9.04 9.61 -7.34
N ILE A 33 8.30 9.36 -6.25
CA ILE A 33 7.77 8.03 -5.92
C ILE A 33 6.42 7.76 -6.59
N PHE A 34 5.48 8.70 -6.46
CA PHE A 34 4.11 8.51 -6.91
C PHE A 34 3.80 9.18 -8.24
N GLY A 35 4.59 10.16 -8.68
CA GLY A 35 4.28 10.98 -9.85
C GLY A 35 2.88 11.61 -9.77
N ASP A 36 2.25 11.76 -10.93
CA ASP A 36 0.89 12.29 -11.05
C ASP A 36 -0.22 11.23 -10.85
N ASN A 37 0.10 10.08 -10.22
CA ASN A 37 -0.84 8.98 -10.01
C ASN A 37 -1.84 9.26 -8.86
N VAL A 38 -2.69 10.29 -9.02
CA VAL A 38 -3.64 10.78 -8.00
C VAL A 38 -4.51 9.66 -7.42
N ASN A 39 -4.99 8.73 -8.26
CA ASN A 39 -5.83 7.62 -7.81
C ASN A 39 -5.10 6.67 -6.85
N VAL A 40 -3.81 6.40 -7.12
CA VAL A 40 -2.97 5.55 -6.27
C VAL A 40 -2.72 6.24 -4.93
N VAL A 41 -2.42 7.53 -4.94
CA VAL A 41 -2.23 8.34 -3.73
C VAL A 41 -3.49 8.33 -2.87
N GLN A 42 -4.66 8.59 -3.47
CA GLN A 42 -5.92 8.59 -2.74
C GLN A 42 -6.28 7.19 -2.21
N TRP A 43 -6.02 6.13 -2.97
CA TRP A 43 -6.18 4.76 -2.49
C TRP A 43 -5.27 4.47 -1.30
N ALA A 44 -3.97 4.80 -1.38
CA ALA A 44 -3.02 4.61 -0.31
C ALA A 44 -3.42 5.39 0.96
N ALA A 45 -3.89 6.63 0.82
CA ALA A 45 -4.40 7.43 1.94
C ALA A 45 -5.60 6.77 2.61
N ARG A 46 -6.56 6.24 1.84
CA ARG A 46 -7.71 5.48 2.38
C ARG A 46 -7.26 4.18 3.07
N MET A 47 -6.28 3.47 2.52
CA MET A 47 -5.74 2.26 3.15
C MET A 47 -4.98 2.57 4.44
N ALA A 48 -4.34 3.74 4.52
CA ALA A 48 -3.59 4.18 5.68
C ALA A 48 -4.49 4.54 6.89
N THR A 49 -5.78 4.85 6.68
CA THR A 49 -6.70 5.18 7.79
C THR A 49 -7.12 3.97 8.62
N TYR A 50 -6.98 2.75 8.08
CA TYR A 50 -7.25 1.52 8.80
C TYR A 50 -6.06 1.14 9.70
N TYR A 51 -6.34 0.69 10.91
CA TYR A 51 -5.33 0.06 11.76
C TYR A 51 -4.78 -1.20 11.09
N PRO A 52 -3.51 -1.57 11.34
CA PRO A 52 -2.94 -2.81 10.81
C PRO A 52 -3.81 -4.06 11.04
N SER A 53 -4.46 -4.15 12.20
CA SER A 53 -5.37 -5.25 12.56
C SER A 53 -6.65 -5.29 11.73
N GLU A 54 -7.13 -4.14 11.24
CA GLU A 54 -8.29 -4.05 10.34
C GLU A 54 -7.88 -4.45 8.92
N ARG A 55 -6.70 -4.01 8.47
CA ARG A 55 -6.15 -4.40 7.15
C ARG A 55 -5.97 -5.91 7.03
N SER A 56 -5.54 -6.60 8.10
CA SER A 56 -5.43 -8.06 8.12
C SER A 56 -6.77 -8.80 8.02
N LYS A 57 -7.90 -8.13 8.27
CA LYS A 57 -9.26 -8.70 8.18
C LYS A 57 -10.00 -8.29 6.91
N MET A 58 -9.37 -7.48 6.06
CA MET A 58 -9.94 -7.13 4.76
C MET A 58 -10.18 -8.42 3.98
N LYS A 59 -11.27 -8.44 3.21
CA LYS A 59 -11.77 -9.66 2.56
C LYS A 59 -10.61 -10.43 1.95
N PRO A 60 -10.41 -11.70 2.35
CA PRO A 60 -9.41 -12.52 1.68
C PRO A 60 -9.73 -12.48 0.19
N ILE A 61 -8.70 -12.37 -0.64
CA ILE A 61 -8.84 -12.54 -2.08
C ILE A 61 -9.55 -13.89 -2.24
N PRO A 62 -10.75 -13.94 -2.86
CA PRO A 62 -11.43 -15.20 -3.10
C PRO A 62 -10.41 -16.09 -3.81
N VAL A 63 -10.00 -17.17 -3.13
CA VAL A 63 -9.28 -18.24 -3.81
C VAL A 63 -10.30 -18.75 -4.79
N GLU A 64 -10.07 -18.56 -6.09
CA GLU A 64 -10.86 -19.24 -7.10
C GLU A 64 -10.80 -20.72 -6.73
N SER A 65 -11.89 -21.25 -6.19
CA SER A 65 -12.03 -22.68 -5.98
C SER A 65 -11.94 -23.27 -7.37
N GLU A 66 -10.83 -23.96 -7.66
CA GLU A 66 -10.72 -24.82 -8.82
C GLU A 66 -11.95 -25.73 -8.80
N ASP A 67 -12.84 -25.45 -9.74
CA ASP A 67 -14.08 -26.16 -9.99
C ASP A 67 -13.74 -27.61 -10.33
N SER A 68 -13.62 -28.44 -9.29
CA SER A 68 -13.47 -29.89 -9.40
C SER A 68 -14.86 -30.46 -9.65
N SER A 69 -15.37 -30.28 -10.87
CA SER A 69 -16.49 -31.05 -11.39
C SER A 69 -16.02 -32.49 -11.62
N GLU A 70 -15.92 -33.25 -10.54
CA GLU A 70 -15.78 -34.70 -10.57
C GLU A 70 -17.15 -35.26 -10.99
N ILE A 71 -17.27 -35.52 -12.30
CA ILE A 71 -18.41 -36.24 -12.87
C ILE A 71 -18.24 -37.71 -12.46
N ASP A 72 -18.90 -38.11 -11.38
CA ASP A 72 -19.17 -39.51 -11.08
C ASP A 72 -20.08 -40.07 -12.18
N TYR A 73 -19.51 -40.93 -13.04
CA TYR A 73 -20.29 -41.86 -13.85
C TYR A 73 -20.53 -43.10 -13.00
N ASP A 74 -21.71 -43.18 -12.37
CA ASP A 74 -22.26 -44.39 -11.75
C ASP A 74 -22.67 -45.39 -12.86
N ASP A 75 -22.11 -46.60 -12.76
CA ASP A 75 -22.51 -47.92 -13.31
C ASP A 75 -22.83 -48.08 -14.81
#